data_AF-A0A1M5HA21-F1
#
_entry.id   AF-A0A1M5HA21-F1
#
_cell.length_a   1.000
_cell.length_b   1.000
_cell.length_c   1.000
_cell.angle_alpha   90.00
_cell.angle_beta   90.00
_cell.angle_gamma   90.00
#
_symmetry.space_group_name_H-M   'P 1'
#
loop_
_entity.id
_entity.type
_entity.pdbx_description
1 polymer ?
#
loop_
_entity_poly.entity_id
_entity_poly.type
_entity_poly.pdbx_seq_one_letter_code
_entity_poly.pdbx_strand_id
1 'polypeptide(L)' 'MKAKIVRIKHVTGIYKLDIEDGKIEDMKEHIDLCLKGEQTGIIITAENGDTIYYPAELLRNSVISIEDKEIIRTF' A
#
# COMPACT_ATOMS: atom_id res chain seq x y z
N MET A 1 -13.66 12.50 4.49
CA MET A 1 -12.63 11.50 4.79
C MET A 1 -11.57 11.62 3.72
N LYS A 2 -10.32 11.91 4.09
CA LYS A 2 -9.19 11.90 3.16
C LYS A 2 -8.78 10.43 3.03
N ALA A 3 -9.11 9.81 1.91
CA ALA A 3 -8.55 8.50 1.60
C ALA A 3 -7.17 8.75 0.99
N LYS A 4 -6.18 7.96 1.39
CA LYS A 4 -4.89 7.95 0.71
C LYS A 4 -4.75 6.67 -0.07
N ILE A 5 -4.16 6.78 -1.26
CA ILE A 5 -3.87 5.64 -2.10
C ILE A 5 -2.39 5.36 -2.02
N VAL A 6 -2.04 4.15 -1.60
CA VAL A 6 -0.69 3.64 -1.73
C VAL A 6 -0.58 2.89 -3.03
N ARG A 7 0.30 3.38 -3.89
CA ARG A 7 0.57 2.83 -5.20
C ARG A 7 1.90 2.10 -5.16
N ILE A 8 1.87 0.81 -5.40
CA ILE A 8 3.05 -0.07 -5.44
C ILE A 8 3.27 -0.44 -6.90
N LYS A 9 4.30 0.13 -7.52
CA LYS A 9 4.69 -0.20 -8.89
C LYS A 9 5.82 -1.23 -8.85
N HIS A 10 5.49 -2.45 -9.24
CA HIS A 10 6.43 -3.55 -9.42
C HIS A 10 6.60 -3.86 -10.92
N VAL A 11 7.63 -4.64 -11.27
CA VAL A 11 7.81 -5.11 -12.65
C VAL A 11 6.64 -5.98 -13.14
N THR A 12 5.94 -6.65 -12.23
CA THR A 12 4.77 -7.50 -12.53
C THR A 12 3.47 -6.70 -12.69
N GLY A 13 3.43 -5.43 -12.31
CA GLY A 13 2.20 -4.63 -12.36
C GLY A 13 2.16 -3.47 -11.37
N ILE A 14 1.05 -2.74 -11.40
CA ILE A 14 0.79 -1.62 -10.50
C ILE A 14 -0.35 -2.01 -9.56
N TYR A 15 -0.06 -2.07 -8.27
CA TYR A 15 -1.02 -2.33 -7.22
C TYR A 15 -1.44 -1.00 -6.59
N LYS A 16 -2.74 -0.84 -6.31
CA LYS A 16 -3.30 0.34 -5.65
C LYS A 16 -4.05 -0.12 -4.41
N LEU A 17 -3.74 0.49 -3.29
CA LEU A 17 -4.32 0.22 -2.00
C LEU A 17 -4.96 1.50 -1.47
N ASP A 18 -6.26 1.44 -1.22
CA ASP A 18 -6.93 2.48 -0.45
C ASP A 18 -6.64 2.24 1.03
N ILE A 19 -6.08 3.24 1.70
CA ILE A 19 -5.79 3.22 3.14
C ILE A 19 -6.60 4.32 3.80
N GLU A 20 -7.24 3.96 4.90
CA GLU A 20 -7.87 4.91 5.81
C GLU A 20 -6.82 5.82 6.46
N ASP A 21 -7.12 7.11 6.60
CA ASP A 21 -6.16 8.12 7.09
C ASP A 21 -5.46 7.72 8.40
N GLY A 22 -6.16 7.02 9.30
CA GLY A 22 -5.62 6.56 10.59
C GLY A 22 -4.72 5.31 10.54
N LYS A 23 -4.59 4.63 9.39
CA LYS A 23 -3.78 3.41 9.24
C LYS A 23 -2.53 3.61 8.39
N ILE A 24 -2.26 4.85 7.97
CA ILE A 24 -1.11 5.17 7.11
C ILE A 24 0.20 4.99 7.86
N GLU A 25 0.28 5.44 9.11
CA GLU A 25 1.50 5.29 9.93
C GLU A 25 1.81 3.82 10.18
N ASP A 26 0.80 3.03 10.59
CA ASP A 26 0.90 1.57 10.72
C ASP A 26 1.45 0.92 9.44
N MET A 27 0.90 1.30 8.28
CA MET A 27 1.34 0.71 7.03
C MET A 27 2.75 1.14 6.64
N LYS A 28 3.15 2.37 6.95
CA LYS A 28 4.54 2.82 6.76
C LYS A 28 5.51 2.01 7.62
N GLU A 29 5.17 1.74 8.88
CA GLU A 29 5.98 0.90 9.77
C GLU A 29 6.13 -0.51 9.20
N HIS A 30 5.04 -1.14 8.78
CA HIS A 30 5.10 -2.46 8.15
C HIS A 30 5.94 -2.49 6.86
N ILE A 31 5.84 -1.45 6.02
CA ILE A 31 6.69 -1.32 4.84
C ILE A 31 8.15 -1.18 5.24
N ASP A 32 8.47 -0.33 6.23
CA ASP A 32 9.83 -0.11 6.70
C ASP A 32 10.46 -1.41 7.25
N LEU A 33 9.71 -2.17 8.05
CA LEU A 33 10.12 -3.50 8.54
C LEU A 33 10.35 -4.49 7.38
N CYS A 34 9.52 -4.47 6.34
CA CYS A 34 9.73 -5.28 5.15
C CYS A 34 10.97 -4.85 4.36
N LEU A 35 11.27 -3.55 4.29
CA LEU A 35 12.47 -3.02 3.63
C LEU A 35 13.75 -3.40 4.40
N LYS A 36 13.69 -3.39 5.74
CA LYS A 36 14.78 -3.84 6.63
C LYS A 36 14.98 -5.36 6.66
N GLY A 37 14.03 -6.13 6.13
CA GLY A 37 14.06 -7.59 6.17
C GLY A 37 13.65 -8.19 7.51
N GLU A 38 13.05 -7.39 8.39
CA GLU A 38 12.53 -7.82 9.69
C GLU A 38 11.13 -8.45 9.56
N GLN A 39 10.40 -8.12 8.49
CA GLN A 39 9.08 -8.66 8.19
C GLN A 39 9.06 -9.30 6.80
N THR A 40 8.43 -10.47 6.67
CA THR A 40 8.43 -11.27 5.43
C THR A 40 7.45 -10.77 4.38
N GLY A 41 6.47 -9.95 4.77
CA GLY A 41 5.50 -9.33 3.88
C GLY A 41 4.37 -8.67 4.65
N ILE A 42 3.43 -8.06 3.95
CA ILE A 42 2.27 -7.37 4.51
C ILE A 42 1.01 -8.02 3.94
N ILE A 43 0.05 -8.33 4.81
CA ILE A 43 -1.26 -8.81 4.40
C ILE A 43 -2.22 -7.64 4.51
N ILE A 44 -2.93 -7.33 3.43
CA ILE A 44 -3.93 -6.27 3.44
C ILE A 44 -5.25 -6.84 2.93
N THR A 45 -6.28 -6.67 3.75
CA THR A 45 -7.66 -6.98 3.37
C THR A 45 -8.30 -5.72 2.81
N ALA A 46 -8.65 -5.73 1.54
CA ALA A 46 -9.39 -4.67 0.90
C ALA A 46 -10.88 -4.70 1.30
N GLU A 47 -11.60 -3.58 1.11
CA GLU A 47 -13.02 -3.46 1.47
C GLU A 47 -13.94 -4.46 0.73
N ASN A 48 -13.50 -4.96 -0.42
CA ASN A 48 -14.20 -5.99 -1.18
C ASN A 48 -14.04 -7.41 -0.61
N GLY A 49 -13.29 -7.56 0.50
CA GLY A 49 -13.00 -8.84 1.14
C GLY A 49 -11.80 -9.58 0.56
N ASP A 50 -11.16 -9.06 -0.50
CA ASP A 50 -9.95 -9.64 -1.04
C ASP A 50 -8.79 -9.42 -0.07
N THR A 51 -8.11 -10.52 0.26
CA THR A 51 -6.88 -10.49 1.05
C THR A 51 -5.70 -10.59 0.09
N ILE A 52 -4.91 -9.53 0.02
CA ILE A 52 -3.73 -9.47 -0.84
C ILE A 52 -2.50 -9.56 0.04
N TYR A 53 -1.62 -10.51 -0.29
CA TYR A 53 -0.31 -10.64 0.34
C TYR A 53 0.76 -9.95 -0.51
N TYR A 54 1.45 -8.99 0.10
CA TYR A 54 2.58 -8.28 -0.47
C TYR A 54 3.88 -8.78 0.17
N PRO A 55 4.62 -9.69 -0.47
CA PRO A 55 5.88 -10.18 0.09
C PRO A 55 6.92 -9.06 0.17
N ALA A 56 7.78 -9.12 1.17
CA ALA A 56 8.82 -8.10 1.40
C ALA A 56 9.80 -8.00 0.23
N GLU A 57 10.04 -9.10 -0.49
CA GLU A 57 10.82 -9.07 -1.74
C GLU A 57 10.16 -8.22 -2.82
N LEU A 58 8.85 -8.30 -2.98
CA LEU A 58 8.12 -7.45 -3.92
C LEU A 58 8.23 -5.99 -3.49
N LEU A 59 8.02 -5.70 -2.21
CA LEU A 59 8.09 -4.33 -1.69
C LEU A 59 9.49 -3.73 -1.86
N ARG A 60 10.55 -4.50 -1.59
CA ARG A 60 11.95 -4.07 -1.79
C ARG A 60 12.30 -3.81 -3.26
N ASN A 61 11.65 -4.50 -4.19
CA ASN A 61 11.85 -4.33 -5.63
C ASN A 61 10.76 -3.45 -6.28
N SER A 62 9.94 -2.76 -5.50
CA SER A 62 8.86 -1.91 -5.98
C SER A 62 9.08 -0.45 -5.65
N VAL A 63 8.53 0.41 -6.48
CA VAL A 63 8.39 1.84 -6.16
C VAL A 63 7.06 2.04 -5.46
N ILE A 64 7.11 2.48 -4.20
CA ILE A 64 5.93 2.73 -3.37
C ILE A 64 5.72 4.24 -3.28
N SER A 65 4.56 4.70 -3.72
CA SER A 65 4.15 6.11 -3.65
C SER A 65 2.85 6.23 -2.85
N ILE A 66 2.81 7.16 -1.91
CA ILE A 66 1.58 7.50 -1.17
C ILE A 66 1.02 8.76 -1.79
N GLU A 67 -0.13 8.65 -2.45
CA GLU A 67 -0.82 9.76 -3.11
C GLU A 67 -2.09 10.08 -2.31
N ASP A 68 -2.40 11.37 -2.12
CA ASP A 68 -3.71 11.78 -1.63
C ASP A 68 -4.75 11.43 -2.71
N LYS A 69 -5.85 10.75 -2.33
CA LYS A 69 -6.94 10.47 -3.25
C LYS A 69 -7.66 11.78 -3.56
N GLU A 70 -7.20 12.50 -4.57
CA GLU A 70 -7.99 13.58 -5.15
C GLU A 70 -9.26 12.95 -5.74
N ILE A 71 -10.38 13.16 -5.05
CA ILE A 71 -11.70 12.93 -5.61
C ILE A 71 -11.85 13.98 -6.71
N ILE A 72 -11.50 13.61 -7.94
CA ILE A 72 -11.77 14.44 -9.11
C ILE A 72 -13.30 14.46 -9.24
N ARG A 73 -13.94 15.45 -8.62
CA ARG A 73 -15.32 15.82 -8.93
C ARG A 73 -15.28 16.41 -10.34
N THR A 74 -15.56 15.58 -11.33
CA THR A 74 -16.06 16.08 -12.62
C THR A 74 -17.43 16.70 -12.33
N PHE A 75 -17.51 18.01 -12.46
CA PHE A 75 -18.74 18.80 -12.37
C PHE A 75 -19.58 18.64 -13.64
#